data_AF-A0A4Y2V9I0-F1
#
_entry.id   AF-A0A4Y2V9I0-F1
#
_cell.length_a   1.000
_cell.length_b   1.000
_cell.length_c   1.000
_cell.angle_alpha   90.00
_cell.angle_beta   90.00
_cell.angle_gamma   90.00
#
_symmetry.space_group_name_H-M   'P 1'
#
loop_
_entity.id
_entity.type
_entity.pdbx_description
1 polymer ?
#
loop_
_entity_poly.entity_id
_entity_poly.type
_entity_poly.pdbx_seq_one_letter_code
_entity_poly.pdbx_strand_id
1 'polypeptide(L)'
;MELLVYETSETFTEDLVDFKVTPKNKKIAVIRAGFFGLISLAALEEAGGFNPVCFEKTDKPGGTWCYREKPEDGVGSTMPSTIINHSKELGALSTFPPKKESNNFMRHHEIYEYIMDYATSKGVLKYIRYKMEVLKVK
;
A
#
# COMPACT_ATOMS: atom_id res chain seq x y z
N MET A 1 -37.30 50.77 29.90
CA MET A 1 -37.45 50.68 28.44
C MET A 1 -37.82 49.25 28.14
N GLU A 2 -38.96 49.09 27.49
CA GLU A 2 -39.66 47.86 27.11
C GLU A 2 -38.91 47.04 26.03
N LEU A 3 -39.20 45.72 26.01
CA LEU A 3 -39.37 44.83 24.83
C LEU A 3 -38.09 44.49 24.00
N LEU A 4 -37.79 43.29 23.52
CA LEU A 4 -38.55 42.05 23.25
C LEU A 4 -37.61 40.83 23.24
N VAL A 5 -38.16 39.69 23.66
CA VAL A 5 -37.66 38.33 23.41
C VAL A 5 -37.95 37.95 21.96
N TYR A 6 -36.98 37.35 21.27
CA TYR A 6 -37.23 36.41 20.18
C TYR A 6 -36.26 35.24 20.29
N GLU A 7 -36.77 34.08 20.69
CA GLU A 7 -36.15 32.79 20.42
C GLU A 7 -36.24 32.51 18.92
N THR A 8 -35.14 32.08 18.32
CA THR A 8 -35.20 31.14 17.18
C THR A 8 -34.28 29.98 17.51
N SER A 9 -34.93 28.85 17.77
CA SER A 9 -34.35 27.54 17.94
C SER A 9 -34.00 27.00 16.56
N GLU A 10 -32.72 26.97 16.21
CA GLU A 10 -32.23 26.12 15.14
C GLU A 10 -30.76 25.80 15.43
N THR A 11 -30.57 24.73 16.20
CA THR A 11 -29.30 24.02 16.29
C THR A 11 -28.98 23.46 14.91
N PHE A 12 -28.06 24.12 14.19
CA PHE A 12 -27.37 23.55 13.04
C PHE A 12 -26.61 22.31 13.52
N THR A 13 -27.27 21.16 13.41
CA THR A 13 -26.61 19.86 13.42
C THR A 13 -26.22 19.60 11.98
N GLU A 14 -25.05 20.12 11.58
CA GLU A 14 -24.44 19.66 10.33
C GLU A 14 -24.18 18.16 10.46
N ASP A 15 -24.70 17.44 9.48
CA ASP A 15 -24.77 16.00 9.38
C ASP A 15 -23.48 15.33 9.85
N LEU A 16 -23.54 14.74 11.04
CA LEU A 16 -22.62 13.68 11.43
C LEU A 16 -22.82 12.55 10.42
N VAL A 17 -22.00 12.57 9.38
CA VAL A 17 -21.74 11.41 8.52
C VAL A 17 -21.53 10.25 9.47
N ASP A 18 -22.50 9.33 9.45
CA ASP A 18 -22.57 8.13 10.26
C ASP A 18 -21.19 7.43 10.18
N PHE A 19 -20.32 7.74 11.15
CA PHE A 19 -19.02 7.12 11.30
C PHE A 19 -19.33 5.72 11.81
N LYS A 20 -19.83 4.87 10.91
CA LYS A 20 -20.04 3.45 11.13
C LYS A 20 -18.77 2.97 11.81
N VAL A 21 -18.88 2.71 13.10
CA VAL A 21 -17.82 2.13 13.91
C VAL A 21 -17.27 0.98 13.09
N THR A 22 -16.08 1.17 12.52
CA THR A 22 -15.45 0.16 11.69
C THR A 22 -15.32 -1.06 12.59
N PRO A 23 -15.93 -2.21 12.26
CA PRO A 23 -15.83 -3.39 13.09
C PRO A 23 -14.37 -3.64 13.37
N LYS A 24 -13.98 -3.57 14.65
CA LYS A 24 -12.60 -3.83 15.06
C LYS A 24 -12.19 -5.17 14.46
N ASN A 25 -11.06 -5.18 13.76
CA ASN A 25 -10.40 -6.37 13.24
C ASN A 25 -11.01 -7.00 11.98
N LYS A 26 -11.52 -6.19 11.03
CA LYS A 26 -11.94 -6.70 9.71
C LYS A 26 -10.79 -7.43 9.01
N LYS A 27 -11.04 -8.67 8.55
CA LYS A 27 -10.07 -9.44 7.77
C LYS A 27 -10.02 -8.93 6.33
N ILE A 28 -8.84 -8.57 5.86
CA ILE A 28 -8.62 -8.04 4.52
C ILE A 28 -7.65 -8.95 3.78
N ALA A 29 -8.05 -9.43 2.60
CA ALA A 29 -7.17 -10.20 1.72
C ALA A 29 -6.50 -9.25 0.73
N VAL A 30 -5.16 -9.23 0.72
CA VAL A 30 -4.34 -8.54 -0.29
C VAL A 30 -3.80 -9.59 -1.25
N ILE A 31 -4.03 -9.44 -2.54
CA ILE A 31 -3.62 -10.42 -3.55
C ILE A 31 -2.36 -9.91 -4.24
N ARG A 32 -1.27 -10.69 -4.13
CA ARG A 32 0.11 -10.39 -4.52
C ARG A 32 0.82 -9.35 -3.66
N ALA A 33 2.07 -9.62 -3.33
CA ALA A 33 3.00 -8.75 -2.63
C ALA A 33 3.92 -7.99 -3.62
N GLY A 34 3.35 -7.52 -4.73
CA GLY A 34 4.01 -6.60 -5.65
C GLY A 34 4.05 -5.17 -5.11
N PHE A 35 4.37 -4.19 -5.97
CA PHE A 35 4.59 -2.82 -5.52
C PHE A 35 3.39 -2.24 -4.74
N PHE A 36 2.21 -2.31 -5.35
CA PHE A 36 0.97 -1.85 -4.75
C PHE A 36 0.43 -2.75 -3.64
N GLY A 37 0.78 -4.05 -3.64
CA GLY A 37 0.40 -4.96 -2.56
C GLY A 37 1.06 -4.58 -1.24
N LEU A 38 2.36 -4.29 -1.28
CA LEU A 38 3.11 -3.83 -0.11
C LEU A 38 2.62 -2.46 0.40
N ILE A 39 2.29 -1.54 -0.51
CA ILE A 39 1.70 -0.24 -0.14
C ILE A 39 0.31 -0.41 0.48
N SER A 40 -0.50 -1.32 -0.06
CA SER A 40 -1.82 -1.62 0.50
C SER A 40 -1.71 -2.17 1.92
N LEU A 41 -0.74 -3.05 2.18
CA LEU A 41 -0.46 -3.53 3.54
C LEU A 41 -0.01 -2.39 4.46
N ALA A 42 0.88 -1.51 4.00
CA ALA A 42 1.32 -0.35 4.77
C ALA A 42 0.15 0.59 5.12
N ALA A 43 -0.74 0.85 4.17
CA ALA A 43 -1.93 1.67 4.40
C ALA A 43 -2.90 1.01 5.39
N LEU A 44 -3.10 -0.31 5.31
CA LEU A 44 -3.94 -1.05 6.26
C LEU A 44 -3.34 -1.08 7.67
N GLU A 45 -2.01 -1.20 7.79
CA GLU A 45 -1.30 -1.11 9.07
C GLU A 45 -1.45 0.29 9.68
N GLU A 46 -1.26 1.33 8.86
CA GLU A 46 -1.33 2.74 9.28
C GLU A 46 -2.74 3.16 9.70
N ALA A 47 -3.77 2.73 8.95
CA ALA A 47 -5.16 2.99 9.30
C ALA A 47 -5.60 2.31 10.61
N GLY A 48 -5.00 1.16 10.94
CA GLY A 48 -5.32 0.37 12.12
C GLY A 48 -6.71 -0.27 12.07
N GLY A 49 -6.97 -1.20 12.99
CA GLY A 49 -8.27 -1.86 13.11
C GLY A 49 -8.58 -2.92 12.04
N PHE A 50 -7.60 -3.30 11.21
CA PHE A 50 -7.70 -4.35 10.22
C PHE A 50 -6.79 -5.54 10.56
N ASN A 51 -7.13 -6.72 10.02
CA ASN A 51 -6.31 -7.93 10.05
C ASN A 51 -5.95 -8.34 8.62
N PRO A 52 -4.92 -7.73 8.01
CA PRO A 52 -4.54 -8.03 6.65
C PRO A 52 -3.84 -9.38 6.54
N VAL A 53 -4.12 -10.10 5.46
CA VAL A 53 -3.36 -11.26 5.00
C VAL A 53 -3.03 -11.07 3.53
N CYS A 54 -1.75 -11.11 3.19
CA CYS A 54 -1.32 -11.05 1.80
C CYS A 54 -0.98 -12.44 1.29
N PHE A 55 -1.50 -12.79 0.12
CA PHE A 55 -1.17 -14.03 -0.58
C PHE A 55 -0.24 -13.72 -1.76
N GLU A 56 1.00 -14.19 -1.67
CA GLU A 56 2.00 -14.03 -2.72
C GLU A 56 2.29 -15.39 -3.36
N LYS A 57 2.19 -15.45 -4.69
CA LYS A 57 2.41 -16.68 -5.47
C LYS A 57 3.85 -17.16 -5.34
N THR A 58 4.81 -16.25 -5.35
CA THR A 58 6.24 -16.55 -5.35
C THR A 58 6.81 -16.70 -3.94
N ASP A 59 8.11 -17.00 -3.84
CA ASP A 59 8.85 -17.11 -2.58
C ASP A 59 9.38 -15.76 -2.05
N LYS A 60 9.23 -14.69 -2.82
CA LYS A 60 9.73 -13.34 -2.49
C LYS A 60 8.71 -12.27 -2.88
N PRO A 61 8.59 -11.18 -2.11
CA PRO A 61 7.76 -10.05 -2.50
C PRO A 61 8.44 -9.23 -3.61
N GLY A 62 7.81 -8.14 -4.05
CA GLY A 62 8.35 -7.18 -5.02
C GLY A 62 7.84 -7.38 -6.46
N GLY A 63 7.21 -8.52 -6.76
CA GLY A 63 6.57 -8.77 -8.06
C GLY A 63 7.54 -8.54 -9.23
N THR A 64 7.15 -7.65 -10.16
CA THR A 64 7.94 -7.29 -11.35
C THR A 64 9.36 -6.82 -11.04
N TRP A 65 9.56 -6.11 -9.92
CA TRP A 65 10.85 -5.50 -9.58
C TRP A 65 11.82 -6.50 -8.93
N CYS A 66 11.30 -7.61 -8.40
CA CYS A 66 12.11 -8.73 -7.99
C CYS A 66 12.55 -9.51 -9.25
N TYR A 67 13.76 -9.24 -9.74
CA TYR A 67 14.30 -9.89 -10.93
C TYR A 67 14.46 -11.41 -10.75
N ARG A 68 14.13 -12.16 -11.80
CA ARG A 68 14.30 -13.61 -11.91
C ARG A 68 14.87 -13.93 -13.29
N GLU A 69 15.87 -14.80 -13.33
CA GLU A 69 16.48 -15.26 -14.60
C GLU A 69 15.49 -15.99 -15.49
N LYS A 70 14.60 -16.77 -14.87
CA LYS A 70 13.53 -17.49 -15.56
C LYS A 70 12.19 -16.84 -15.22
N PRO A 71 11.39 -16.44 -16.22
CA PRO A 71 10.05 -15.93 -15.98
C PRO A 71 9.17 -17.03 -15.39
N GLU A 72 8.22 -16.64 -14.55
CA GLU A 72 7.21 -17.52 -13.96
C GLU A 72 5.84 -17.10 -14.45
N ASP A 73 5.01 -18.07 -14.84
CA ASP A 73 3.69 -17.77 -15.40
C ASP A 73 2.79 -17.05 -14.39
N GLY A 74 2.08 -16.03 -14.85
CA GLY A 74 1.26 -15.17 -13.98
C GLY A 74 2.06 -14.36 -12.95
N VAL A 75 3.36 -14.13 -13.15
CA VAL A 75 4.19 -13.21 -12.36
C VAL A 75 4.86 -12.21 -13.30
N GLY A 76 4.78 -10.92 -12.96
CA GLY A 76 5.52 -9.89 -13.71
C GLY A 76 7.02 -10.18 -13.74
N SER A 77 7.64 -9.98 -14.90
CA SER A 77 9.08 -10.15 -15.09
C SER A 77 9.69 -8.89 -15.69
N THR A 78 10.99 -8.72 -15.50
CA THR A 78 11.77 -7.59 -15.98
C THR A 78 13.11 -8.07 -16.53
N MET A 79 13.77 -7.27 -17.36
CA MET A 79 15.09 -7.60 -17.89
C MET A 79 16.16 -7.15 -16.89
N PRO A 80 17.34 -7.80 -16.85
CA PRO A 80 18.42 -7.37 -15.95
C PRO A 80 18.94 -5.95 -16.27
N SER A 81 18.70 -5.45 -17.48
CA SER A 81 19.05 -4.11 -17.93
C SER A 81 17.94 -3.07 -17.76
N THR A 82 16.79 -3.44 -17.18
CA THR A 82 15.64 -2.52 -17.08
C THR A 82 15.96 -1.33 -16.17
N ILE A 83 15.74 -0.13 -16.73
CA ILE A 83 15.76 1.16 -16.05
C ILE A 83 14.36 1.75 -16.13
N ILE A 84 13.87 2.32 -15.04
CA ILE A 84 12.54 2.94 -14.99
C ILE A 84 12.51 4.22 -15.83
N ASN A 85 11.38 4.49 -16.47
CA ASN A 85 11.23 5.58 -17.44
C ASN A 85 10.85 6.94 -16.82
N HIS A 86 10.72 7.02 -15.50
CA HIS A 86 10.41 8.25 -14.78
C HIS A 86 11.44 8.55 -13.69
N SER A 87 11.53 9.82 -13.31
CA SER A 87 12.45 10.26 -12.25
C SER A 87 12.06 9.65 -10.90
N LYS A 88 13.06 9.36 -10.05
CA LYS A 88 12.89 8.89 -8.67
C LYS A 88 11.99 9.81 -7.85
N GLU A 89 12.05 11.12 -8.10
CA GLU A 89 11.24 12.11 -7.40
C GLU A 89 9.77 12.06 -7.85
N LEU A 90 9.50 11.74 -9.12
CA LEU A 90 8.14 11.60 -9.64
C LEU A 90 7.50 10.27 -9.25
N GLY A 91 8.31 9.23 -9.10
CA GLY A 91 7.87 7.88 -8.68
C GLY A 91 7.87 7.66 -7.16
N ALA A 92 8.24 8.67 -6.38
CA ALA A 92 8.37 8.56 -4.94
C ALA A 92 7.01 8.36 -4.25
N LEU A 93 6.99 7.54 -3.20
CA LEU A 93 5.92 7.51 -2.22
C LEU A 93 5.94 8.82 -1.44
N SER A 94 4.77 9.42 -1.24
CA SER A 94 4.59 10.76 -0.66
C SER A 94 5.25 10.93 0.71
N THR A 95 5.32 9.88 1.51
CA THR A 95 5.88 9.89 2.87
C THR A 95 7.21 9.16 2.99
N PHE A 96 7.79 8.70 1.87
CA PHE A 96 9.00 7.89 1.88
C PHE A 96 9.85 8.20 0.64
N PRO A 97 10.71 9.22 0.66
CA PRO A 97 11.54 9.57 -0.49
C PRO A 97 12.59 8.47 -0.79
N PRO A 98 12.96 8.25 -2.06
CA PRO A 98 14.11 7.41 -2.41
C PRO A 98 15.42 7.96 -1.83
N LYS A 99 16.44 7.10 -1.72
CA LYS A 99 17.76 7.52 -1.22
C LYS A 99 18.36 8.60 -2.13
N LYS A 100 19.09 9.55 -1.52
CA LYS A 100 19.70 10.66 -2.26
C LYS A 100 20.71 10.14 -3.29
N GLU A 101 21.40 9.06 -2.96
CA GLU A 101 22.43 8.39 -3.75
C GLU A 101 21.86 7.55 -4.90
N SER A 102 20.57 7.20 -4.87
CA SER A 102 19.93 6.45 -5.96
C SER A 102 19.91 7.25 -7.27
N ASN A 103 19.98 6.54 -8.39
CA ASN A 103 19.91 7.16 -9.71
C ASN A 103 18.58 7.89 -9.92
N ASN A 104 18.60 9.03 -10.65
CA ASN A 104 17.36 9.72 -11.03
C ASN A 104 16.43 8.80 -11.81
N PHE A 105 16.97 7.98 -12.71
CA PHE A 105 16.24 6.88 -13.35
C PHE A 105 16.76 5.57 -12.77
N MET A 106 16.04 5.05 -11.79
CA MET A 106 16.44 3.87 -11.03
C MET A 106 16.43 2.60 -11.89
N ARG A 107 17.44 1.76 -11.71
CA ARG A 107 17.45 0.38 -12.20
C ARG A 107 16.42 -0.47 -11.45
N HIS A 108 16.01 -1.59 -12.03
CA HIS A 108 15.01 -2.47 -11.43
C HIS A 108 15.36 -2.89 -9.99
N HIS A 109 16.64 -3.12 -9.69
CA HIS A 109 17.09 -3.51 -8.34
C HIS A 109 17.01 -2.35 -7.35
N GLU A 110 17.26 -1.11 -7.78
CA GLU A 110 17.08 0.08 -6.92
C GLU A 110 15.60 0.29 -6.57
N ILE A 111 14.67 0.05 -7.51
CA ILE A 111 13.23 0.08 -7.23
C ILE A 111 12.83 -1.03 -6.25
N TYR A 112 13.38 -2.23 -6.44
CA TYR A 112 13.15 -3.34 -5.52
C TYR A 112 13.65 -3.03 -4.11
N GLU A 113 14.88 -2.53 -3.97
CA GLU A 113 15.43 -2.11 -2.68
C GLU A 113 14.57 -1.02 -2.04
N TYR A 114 14.20 0.00 -2.81
CA TYR A 114 13.35 1.09 -2.33
C TYR A 114 12.03 0.60 -1.73
N ILE A 115 11.35 -0.32 -2.41
CA ILE A 115 10.08 -0.83 -1.87
C ILE A 115 10.27 -1.80 -0.71
N MET A 116 11.34 -2.58 -0.71
CA MET A 116 11.65 -3.47 0.41
C MET A 116 12.04 -2.70 1.66
N ASP A 117 12.77 -1.59 1.52
CA ASP A 117 13.08 -0.66 2.61
C ASP A 117 11.78 -0.05 3.17
N TYR A 118 10.87 0.41 2.30
CA TYR A 118 9.57 0.92 2.72
C TYR A 118 8.75 -0.13 3.48
N ALA A 119 8.56 -1.32 2.92
CA ALA A 119 7.78 -2.39 3.52
C ALA A 119 8.37 -2.89 4.85
N THR A 120 9.70 -2.93 4.96
CA THR A 120 10.41 -3.27 6.20
C THR A 120 10.21 -2.19 7.25
N SER A 121 10.34 -0.91 6.88
CA SER A 121 10.16 0.23 7.80
C SER A 121 8.74 0.28 8.41
N LYS A 122 7.74 -0.19 7.66
CA LYS A 122 6.34 -0.29 8.10
C LYS A 122 6.03 -1.62 8.80
N GLY A 123 6.98 -2.56 8.86
CA GLY A 123 6.80 -3.85 9.53
C GLY A 123 5.74 -4.74 8.89
N VAL A 124 5.42 -4.55 7.60
CA VAL A 124 4.27 -5.22 6.96
C VAL A 124 4.59 -6.55 6.29
N LEU A 125 5.87 -6.90 6.18
CA LEU A 125 6.29 -8.19 5.63
C LEU A 125 5.74 -9.39 6.44
N LYS A 126 5.42 -9.18 7.72
CA LYS A 126 4.78 -10.16 8.61
C LYS A 126 3.42 -10.66 8.12
N TYR A 127 2.74 -9.90 7.26
CA TYR A 127 1.41 -10.25 6.75
C TYR A 127 1.44 -11.16 5.52
N ILE A 128 2.62 -11.40 4.94
CA ILE A 128 2.76 -12.08 3.66
C ILE A 128 2.84 -13.59 3.86
N ARG A 129 2.00 -14.32 3.14
CA ARG A 129 2.06 -15.77 2.96
C ARG A 129 2.59 -16.06 1.56
N TYR A 130 3.83 -16.52 1.51
CA TYR A 130 4.53 -16.88 0.28
C TYR A 130 4.07 -18.23 -0.26
N LYS A 131 4.35 -18.49 -1.55
CA LYS A 131 4.00 -19.73 -2.25
C LYS A 131 2.49 -20.05 -2.19
N MET A 132 1.66 -19.01 -2.22
CA MET A 132 0.21 -19.09 -2.12
C MET A 132 -0.45 -18.33 -3.27
N GLU A 133 -0.86 -19.07 -4.30
CA GLU A 133 -1.60 -18.53 -5.43
C GLU A 133 -3.11 -18.46 -5.12
N VAL A 134 -3.72 -17.29 -5.37
CA VAL A 134 -5.17 -17.13 -5.29
C VAL A 134 -5.79 -17.48 -6.64
N LEU A 135 -6.53 -18.59 -6.68
CA LEU A 135 -7.15 -19.10 -7.91
C LEU A 135 -8.50 -18.43 -8.22
N LYS A 136 -9.23 -18.00 -7.18
CA LYS A 136 -10.57 -17.44 -7.33
C LYS A 136 -10.96 -16.57 -6.15
N VAL A 137 -11.64 -15.46 -6.44
CA VAL A 137 -12.42 -14.65 -5.51
C VAL A 137 -13.88 -14.73 -5.97
N LYS A 138 -14.81 -14.95 -5.04
CA LYS A 138 -16.25 -15.09 -5.31
C LYS A 138 -17.01 -13.99 -4.59
#